data_AF-A7NLZ7-F1
#
_entry.id   AF-A7NLZ7-F1
#
_cell.length_a   1.000
_cell.length_b   1.000
_cell.length_c   1.000
_cell.angle_alpha   90.00
_cell.angle_beta   90.00
_cell.angle_gamma   90.00
#
_symmetry.space_group_name_H-M   'P 1'
#
loop_
_entity.id
_entity.type
_entity.pdbx_description
1 polymer ?
#
loop_
_entity_poly.entity_id
_entity_poly.type
_entity_poly.pdbx_seq_one_letter_code
_entity_poly.pdbx_strand_id
1 'polypeptide(L)'
;MMASRSCRIRLTFMIAASALMCIMAVGALLALRPPTIRSYDDQVAYALRARRIGYQEIRFGEMYPDRVNRQYGEYVGPVTIAVYVTLSDGRDVAGWVECRRIAENCTLSLLDLDMRRIPLPEFSRQRAWPWMEWLERTVADLWN
;
A
#
# COMPACT_ATOMS: atom_id res chain seq x y z
N MET A 1 -19.17 54.72 -5.42
CA MET A 1 -18.88 53.55 -6.28
C MET A 1 -19.61 52.33 -5.73
N MET A 2 -20.80 52.02 -6.28
CA MET A 2 -21.60 50.87 -5.89
C MET A 2 -21.00 49.60 -6.51
N ALA A 3 -20.22 48.84 -5.74
CA ALA A 3 -19.94 47.45 -6.08
C ALA A 3 -21.29 46.69 -6.00
N SER A 4 -21.92 46.48 -7.15
CA SER A 4 -23.24 45.86 -7.27
C SER A 4 -23.23 44.49 -6.59
N ARG A 5 -24.34 44.13 -5.93
CA ARG A 5 -24.53 42.81 -5.28
C ARG A 5 -24.15 41.65 -6.20
N SER A 6 -24.37 41.81 -7.51
CA SER A 6 -24.00 40.88 -8.58
C SER A 6 -22.49 40.65 -8.70
N CYS A 7 -21.65 41.66 -8.44
CA CYS A 7 -20.19 41.51 -8.46
C CYS A 7 -19.70 40.67 -7.26
N ARG A 8 -20.32 40.86 -6.08
CA ARG A 8 -20.01 40.05 -4.89
C ARG A 8 -20.44 38.60 -5.06
N ILE A 9 -21.62 38.35 -5.64
CA ILE A 9 -22.13 36.98 -5.90
C ILE A 9 -21.25 36.25 -6.92
N ARG A 10 -20.82 36.93 -7.99
CA ARG A 10 -19.90 36.34 -8.98
C ARG A 10 -18.54 36.01 -8.38
N LEU A 11 -18.01 36.88 -7.52
CA LEU A 11 -16.75 36.66 -6.83
C LEU A 11 -16.83 35.46 -5.87
N THR A 12 -17.91 35.36 -5.08
CA THR A 12 -18.10 34.21 -4.18
C THR A 12 -18.26 32.90 -4.94
N PHE A 13 -18.94 32.91 -6.09
CA PHE A 13 -19.06 31.72 -6.95
C PHE A 13 -17.72 31.29 -7.53
N MET A 14 -16.90 32.24 -8.00
CA MET A 14 -15.55 31.94 -8.50
C MET A 14 -14.65 31.34 -7.42
N ILE A 15 -14.72 31.88 -6.19
CA ILE A 15 -13.96 31.36 -5.04
C ILE A 15 -14.45 29.96 -4.64
N ALA A 16 -15.77 29.74 -4.60
CA ALA A 16 -16.32 28.43 -4.28
C ALA A 16 -15.95 27.37 -5.35
N ALA A 17 -16.01 27.74 -6.63
CA ALA A 17 -15.64 26.86 -7.74
C ALA A 17 -14.14 26.51 -7.71
N SER A 18 -13.26 27.48 -7.43
CA SER A 18 -11.82 27.21 -7.31
C SER A 18 -11.50 26.33 -6.10
N ALA A 19 -12.16 26.55 -4.97
CA ALA A 19 -12.02 25.71 -3.79
C ALA A 19 -12.46 24.25 -4.07
N LEU A 20 -13.59 24.06 -4.76
CA LEU A 20 -14.06 22.74 -5.18
C LEU A 20 -13.08 22.04 -6.13
N MET A 21 -12.50 22.76 -7.10
CA MET A 21 -11.45 22.21 -7.96
C MET A 21 -10.23 21.78 -7.17
N CYS A 22 -9.78 22.59 -6.19
CA CYS A 22 -8.65 22.22 -5.34
C CYS A 22 -8.94 20.96 -4.52
N ILE A 23 -10.15 20.83 -3.97
CA ILE A 23 -10.56 19.63 -3.21
C ILE A 23 -10.58 18.40 -4.12
N MET A 24 -11.15 18.52 -5.32
CA MET A 24 -11.17 17.44 -6.32
C MET A 24 -9.75 17.04 -6.74
N ALA A 25 -8.86 18.00 -6.95
CA ALA A 25 -7.46 17.74 -7.30
C ALA A 25 -6.70 17.03 -6.17
N VAL A 26 -6.90 17.45 -4.91
CA VAL A 26 -6.32 16.78 -3.73
C VAL A 26 -6.87 15.36 -3.60
N GLY A 27 -8.19 15.17 -3.78
CA GLY A 27 -8.82 13.86 -3.76
C GLY A 27 -8.26 12.93 -4.83
N ALA A 28 -8.06 13.43 -6.05
CA ALA A 28 -7.44 12.68 -7.13
C ALA A 28 -5.98 12.32 -6.82
N LEU A 29 -5.21 13.25 -6.26
CA LEU A 29 -3.82 13.00 -5.84
C LEU A 29 -3.73 11.95 -4.73
N LEU A 30 -4.65 11.96 -3.77
CA LEU A 30 -4.73 10.94 -2.72
C LEU A 30 -5.14 9.58 -3.27
N ALA A 31 -6.09 9.54 -4.21
CA ALA A 31 -6.50 8.30 -4.88
C ALA A 31 -5.38 7.69 -5.74
N LEU A 32 -4.50 8.52 -6.29
CA LEU A 32 -3.32 8.10 -7.05
C LEU A 32 -2.11 7.79 -6.16
N ARG A 33 -2.19 8.03 -4.84
CA ARG A 33 -1.07 7.79 -3.93
C ARG A 33 -0.78 6.29 -3.89
N PRO A 34 0.47 5.86 -4.17
CA PRO A 34 0.81 4.46 -4.09
C PRO A 34 0.57 3.98 -2.64
N PRO A 35 -0.02 2.77 -2.46
CA PRO A 35 -0.24 2.22 -1.14
C PRO A 35 1.10 2.11 -0.40
N THR A 36 1.08 2.43 0.88
CA THR A 36 2.23 2.27 1.76
C THR A 36 2.49 0.79 2.00
N ILE A 37 3.67 0.32 1.60
CA ILE A 37 4.08 -1.08 1.75
C ILE A 37 5.02 -1.14 2.94
N ARG A 38 4.53 -1.60 4.10
CA ARG A 38 5.27 -1.64 5.37
C ARG A 38 5.61 -3.05 5.81
N SER A 39 4.84 -4.04 5.37
CA SER A 39 5.01 -5.46 5.72
C SER A 39 5.03 -6.36 4.46
N TYR A 40 5.51 -7.60 4.61
CA TYR A 40 5.37 -8.61 3.55
C TYR A 40 3.89 -8.91 3.26
N ASP A 41 3.03 -8.80 4.27
CA ASP A 41 1.57 -8.89 4.11
C ASP A 41 1.07 -7.85 3.10
N ASP A 42 1.47 -6.59 3.26
CA ASP A 42 1.09 -5.50 2.34
C ASP A 42 1.54 -5.78 0.90
N GLN A 43 2.72 -6.36 0.71
CA GLN A 43 3.23 -6.73 -0.61
C GLN A 43 2.38 -7.81 -1.27
N VAL A 44 2.09 -8.88 -0.54
CA VAL A 44 1.27 -10.00 -1.04
C VAL A 44 -0.15 -9.53 -1.31
N ALA A 45 -0.74 -8.79 -0.36
CA ALA A 45 -2.03 -8.15 -0.49
C ALA A 45 -2.12 -7.24 -1.73
N TYR A 46 -1.08 -6.44 -1.98
CA TYR A 46 -1.01 -5.59 -3.18
C TYR A 46 -1.04 -6.42 -4.46
N ALA A 47 -0.23 -7.48 -4.53
CA ALA A 47 -0.18 -8.36 -5.72
C ALA A 47 -1.52 -9.06 -5.97
N LEU A 48 -2.21 -9.52 -4.92
CA LEU A 48 -3.55 -10.11 -5.01
C LEU A 48 -4.58 -9.09 -5.51
N ARG A 49 -4.59 -7.88 -4.93
CA ARG A 49 -5.50 -6.80 -5.35
C ARG A 49 -5.25 -6.36 -6.80
N ALA A 50 -4.00 -6.24 -7.21
CA ALA A 50 -3.63 -5.87 -8.58
C ALA A 50 -4.19 -6.86 -9.62
N ARG A 51 -4.33 -8.14 -9.24
CA ARG A 51 -4.95 -9.19 -10.07
C ARG A 51 -6.44 -9.42 -9.78
N ARG A 52 -7.07 -8.59 -8.94
CA ARG A 52 -8.47 -8.71 -8.52
C ARG A 52 -8.79 -10.06 -7.86
N ILE A 53 -7.83 -10.62 -7.12
CA ILE A 53 -8.00 -11.85 -6.35
C ILE A 53 -8.43 -11.47 -4.94
N GLY A 54 -9.62 -11.93 -4.54
CA GLY A 54 -10.15 -11.74 -3.18
C GLY A 54 -9.52 -12.72 -2.19
N TYR A 55 -9.16 -12.22 -1.01
CA TYR A 55 -8.57 -13.01 0.06
C TYR A 55 -9.18 -12.62 1.42
N GLN A 56 -9.15 -13.56 2.36
CA GLN A 56 -9.60 -13.37 3.75
C GLN A 56 -8.41 -13.21 4.68
N GLU A 57 -7.40 -14.05 4.51
CA GLU A 57 -6.24 -14.10 5.39
C GLU A 57 -4.97 -14.41 4.59
N ILE A 58 -3.84 -13.84 5.02
CA ILE A 58 -2.51 -14.16 4.54
C ILE A 58 -1.69 -14.55 5.77
N ARG A 59 -1.06 -15.72 5.73
CA ARG A 59 -0.21 -16.25 6.78
C ARG A 59 1.17 -16.53 6.23
N PHE A 60 2.18 -16.24 7.02
CA PHE A 60 3.58 -16.52 6.68
C PHE A 60 4.07 -17.71 7.49
N GLY A 61 4.70 -18.66 6.81
CA GLY A 61 5.36 -19.80 7.42
C GLY A 61 6.83 -19.52 7.69
N GLU A 62 7.63 -20.58 7.66
CA GLU A 62 9.06 -20.47 7.89
C GLU A 62 9.76 -19.66 6.78
N MET A 63 10.74 -18.87 7.23
CA MET A 63 11.65 -18.11 6.39
C MET A 63 12.96 -18.86 6.31
N TYR A 64 13.50 -19.05 5.10
CA TYR A 64 14.79 -19.66 4.85
C TYR A 64 15.75 -18.62 4.24
N PRO A 65 17.00 -18.50 4.72
CA PRO A 65 17.52 -19.15 5.92
C PRO A 65 16.87 -18.62 7.20
N ASP A 66 16.50 -19.53 8.09
CA ASP A 66 15.78 -19.32 9.35
C ASP A 66 16.65 -18.70 10.44
N ARG A 67 17.97 -18.91 10.35
CA ARG A 67 18.97 -18.45 11.33
C ARG A 67 20.16 -17.82 10.64
N VAL A 68 19.98 -16.58 10.24
CA VAL A 68 21.13 -15.74 9.87
C VAL A 68 21.70 -15.07 11.10
N ASN A 69 22.92 -15.46 11.43
CA ASN A 69 23.63 -15.01 12.62
C ASN A 69 23.89 -13.50 12.54
N ARG A 70 22.99 -12.71 13.14
CA ARG A 70 23.07 -11.23 13.19
C ARG A 70 24.33 -10.72 13.88
N GLN A 71 25.06 -11.58 14.57
CA GLN A 71 26.31 -11.25 15.25
C GLN A 71 27.44 -10.87 14.28
N TYR A 72 27.36 -11.27 13.00
CA TYR A 72 28.33 -10.95 11.96
C TYR A 72 27.82 -9.93 10.91
N GLY A 73 26.68 -9.26 11.19
CA GLY A 73 26.08 -8.26 10.31
C GLY A 73 24.71 -8.68 9.75
N GLU A 74 24.09 -7.76 9.01
CA GLU A 74 22.81 -8.00 8.33
C GLU A 74 23.02 -8.97 7.16
N TYR A 75 22.26 -10.06 7.11
CA TYR A 75 22.38 -11.04 6.03
C TYR A 75 21.93 -10.44 4.69
N VAL A 76 22.85 -10.47 3.73
CA VAL A 76 22.69 -9.88 2.39
C VAL A 76 22.42 -10.93 1.29
N GLY A 77 22.10 -12.17 1.68
CA GLY A 77 21.80 -13.26 0.75
C GLY A 77 20.30 -13.39 0.41
N PRO A 78 19.96 -14.31 -0.50
CA PRO A 78 18.59 -14.55 -0.90
C PRO A 78 17.78 -15.16 0.26
N VAL A 79 16.52 -14.77 0.32
CA VAL A 79 15.57 -15.22 1.34
C VAL A 79 14.34 -15.79 0.65
N THR A 80 13.83 -16.91 1.16
CA THR A 80 12.55 -17.49 0.75
C THR A 80 11.63 -17.57 1.96
N ILE A 81 10.39 -17.10 1.84
CA ILE A 81 9.39 -17.11 2.92
C ILE A 81 8.19 -17.90 2.43
N ALA A 82 7.77 -18.93 3.16
CA ALA A 82 6.53 -19.64 2.84
C ALA A 82 5.33 -18.70 3.08
N VAL A 83 4.38 -18.69 2.15
CA VAL A 83 3.13 -17.92 2.29
C VAL A 83 1.92 -18.82 2.04
N TYR A 84 0.89 -18.61 2.85
CA TYR A 84 -0.39 -19.30 2.75
C TYR A 84 -1.48 -18.25 2.69
N VAL A 85 -2.29 -18.29 1.62
CA VAL A 85 -3.36 -17.32 1.40
C VAL A 85 -4.69 -18.06 1.44
N THR A 86 -5.57 -17.65 2.35
CA THR A 86 -6.96 -18.10 2.38
C THR A 86 -7.78 -17.17 1.50
N LEU A 87 -8.31 -17.69 0.40
CA LEU A 87 -9.09 -16.94 -0.58
C LEU A 87 -10.49 -16.61 -0.06
N SER A 88 -11.16 -15.65 -0.71
CA SER A 88 -12.54 -15.26 -0.36
C SER A 88 -13.54 -16.42 -0.47
N ASP A 89 -13.26 -17.41 -1.30
CA ASP A 89 -14.07 -18.63 -1.47
C ASP A 89 -13.74 -19.74 -0.45
N GLY A 90 -12.83 -19.48 0.50
CA GLY A 90 -12.42 -20.41 1.54
C GLY A 90 -11.34 -21.42 1.13
N ARG A 91 -10.84 -21.36 -0.11
CA ARG A 91 -9.71 -22.20 -0.53
C ARG A 91 -8.39 -21.66 0.00
N ASP A 92 -7.52 -22.56 0.45
CA ASP A 92 -6.15 -22.23 0.83
C ASP A 92 -5.20 -22.44 -0.35
N VAL A 93 -4.35 -21.44 -0.62
CA VAL A 93 -3.31 -21.50 -1.64
C VAL A 93 -1.96 -21.30 -0.97
N ALA A 94 -1.04 -22.23 -1.22
CA ALA A 94 0.33 -22.15 -0.72
C ALA A 94 1.26 -21.59 -1.80
N GLY A 95 2.33 -20.93 -1.35
CA GLY A 95 3.35 -20.40 -2.23
C GLY A 95 4.55 -19.89 -1.46
N TRP A 96 5.31 -19.03 -2.12
CA TRP A 96 6.52 -18.46 -1.54
C TRP A 96 6.79 -17.05 -2.03
N VAL A 97 7.41 -16.28 -1.13
CA VAL A 97 8.03 -15.00 -1.42
C VAL A 97 9.54 -15.20 -1.49
N GLU A 98 10.13 -14.96 -2.65
CA GLU A 98 11.58 -15.03 -2.89
C GLU A 98 12.12 -13.60 -2.99
N CYS A 99 13.04 -13.22 -2.09
CA CYS A 99 13.72 -11.94 -2.13
C CYS A 99 15.22 -12.13 -2.40
N ARG A 100 15.80 -11.28 -3.25
CA ARG A 100 17.25 -11.33 -3.52
C ARG A 100 18.08 -10.87 -2.33
N ARG A 101 17.55 -9.93 -1.55
CA ARG A 101 18.03 -9.50 -0.23
C ARG A 101 16.81 -9.35 0.68
N ILE A 102 17.02 -9.36 2.00
CA ILE A 102 15.94 -9.04 2.94
C ILE A 102 15.29 -7.73 2.50
N ALA A 103 13.97 -7.74 2.35
CA ALA A 103 13.19 -6.56 2.03
C ALA A 103 13.46 -5.88 0.66
N GLU A 104 14.25 -6.47 -0.24
CA GLU A 104 14.55 -5.88 -1.54
C GLU A 104 14.41 -6.89 -2.67
N ASN A 105 13.90 -6.42 -3.82
CA ASN A 105 13.73 -7.22 -5.03
C ASN A 105 13.02 -8.56 -4.75
N CYS A 106 11.86 -8.46 -4.10
CA CYS A 106 11.03 -9.61 -3.75
C CYS A 106 10.12 -10.01 -4.91
N THR A 107 9.82 -11.31 -5.00
CA THR A 107 8.90 -11.89 -5.97
C THR A 107 7.97 -12.87 -5.30
N LEU A 108 6.72 -12.93 -5.77
CA LEU A 108 5.68 -13.83 -5.27
C LEU A 108 5.40 -14.94 -6.27
N SER A 109 5.33 -16.17 -5.77
CA SER A 109 4.83 -17.31 -6.51
C SER A 109 3.69 -17.99 -5.75
N LEU A 110 2.50 -18.03 -6.34
CA LEU A 110 1.33 -18.79 -5.92
C LEU A 110 0.92 -19.66 -7.11
N LEU A 111 1.40 -20.91 -7.13
CA LEU A 111 1.31 -21.77 -8.32
C LEU A 111 -0.12 -22.09 -8.72
N ASP A 112 -1.00 -22.31 -7.74
CA ASP A 112 -2.41 -22.66 -7.98
C ASP A 112 -3.23 -21.50 -8.57
N LEU A 113 -2.68 -20.28 -8.54
CA LEU A 113 -3.28 -19.08 -9.11
C LEU A 113 -2.57 -18.60 -10.39
N ASP A 114 -1.66 -19.42 -10.94
CA ASP A 114 -0.78 -19.07 -12.06
C ASP A 114 -0.03 -17.74 -11.84
N MET A 115 0.36 -17.50 -10.59
CA MET A 115 1.20 -16.38 -10.20
C MET A 115 2.61 -16.94 -10.04
N ARG A 116 3.47 -16.70 -11.02
CA ARG A 116 4.86 -17.19 -11.02
C ARG A 116 5.82 -16.02 -11.03
N ARG A 117 6.67 -15.92 -9.99
CA ARG A 117 7.71 -14.87 -9.84
C ARG A 117 7.22 -13.47 -10.18
N ILE A 118 6.04 -13.11 -9.69
CA ILE A 118 5.50 -11.76 -9.88
C ILE A 118 6.33 -10.80 -9.04
N PRO A 119 6.84 -9.70 -9.61
CA PRO A 119 7.57 -8.71 -8.83
C PRO A 119 6.68 -8.10 -7.76
N LEU A 120 7.15 -8.08 -6.53
CA LEU A 120 6.51 -7.39 -5.42
C LEU A 120 7.04 -5.96 -5.31
N PRO A 121 6.21 -4.99 -4.93
CA PRO A 121 6.67 -3.63 -4.68
C PRO A 121 7.67 -3.63 -3.52
N GLU A 122 8.70 -2.78 -3.63
CA GLU A 122 9.63 -2.57 -2.52
C GLU A 122 8.92 -1.95 -1.32
N PHE A 123 9.47 -2.20 -0.13
CA PHE A 123 9.05 -1.49 1.07
C PHE A 123 9.13 0.00 0.83
N SER A 124 8.06 0.71 1.16
CA SER A 124 8.00 2.14 0.93
C SER A 124 9.07 2.81 1.78
N ARG A 125 10.17 3.26 1.14
CA ARG A 125 11.13 4.20 1.72
C ARG A 125 10.55 5.62 1.84
N GLN A 126 9.23 5.76 1.70
CA GLN A 126 8.56 7.03 1.90
C GLN A 126 8.64 7.34 3.39
N ARG A 127 9.58 8.23 3.72
CA ARG A 127 9.56 9.00 4.95
C ARG A 127 8.17 9.62 5.04
N ALA A 128 7.29 9.03 5.85
CA ALA A 128 6.00 9.62 6.14
C ALA A 128 6.27 11.03 6.65
N TRP A 129 5.79 12.05 5.95
CA TRP A 129 5.96 13.41 6.44
C TRP A 129 5.10 13.51 7.71
N PRO A 130 5.65 13.97 8.85
CA PRO A 130 4.97 13.90 10.15
C PRO A 130 3.57 14.52 10.17
N TRP A 131 3.32 15.52 9.31
CA TRP A 131 2.01 16.18 9.20
C TRP A 131 0.93 15.31 8.52
N MET A 132 1.30 14.36 7.65
CA MET A 132 0.37 13.42 7.02
C MET A 132 -0.14 12.39 8.04
N GLU A 133 0.74 11.88 8.91
CA GLU A 133 0.34 10.96 9.99
C GLU A 133 -0.58 11.64 11.01
N TRP A 134 -0.38 12.94 11.23
CA TRP A 134 -1.28 13.75 12.06
C TRP A 134 -2.65 13.91 11.39
N LEU A 135 -2.71 14.15 10.07
CA LEU A 135 -3.96 14.26 9.32
C LEU A 135 -4.76 12.96 9.31
N GLU A 136 -4.09 11.82 9.02
CA GLU A 136 -4.72 10.50 9.01
C GLU A 136 -5.31 10.17 10.39
N ARG A 137 -4.60 10.46 11.48
CA ARG A 137 -5.14 10.33 12.85
C ARG A 137 -6.34 11.23 13.11
N THR A 138 -6.25 12.51 12.75
CA THR A 138 -7.32 13.48 13.00
C THR A 138 -8.60 13.14 12.23
N VAL A 139 -8.47 12.61 11.01
CA VAL A 139 -9.62 12.16 10.22
C VAL A 139 -10.24 10.88 10.79
N ALA A 140 -9.42 9.94 11.26
CA ALA A 140 -9.91 8.73 11.92
C ALA A 140 -10.69 9.06 13.20
N ASP A 141 -10.22 10.02 13.99
CA ASP A 141 -10.89 10.48 15.21
C ASP A 141 -12.21 11.23 14.95
N LEU A 142 -12.41 11.80 13.75
CA LEU A 142 -13.66 12.48 13.37
C LEU A 142 -14.77 11.50 12.94
N TRP A 143 -14.42 10.26 12.63
CA TRP A 143 -15.35 9.22 12.17
C TRP A 143 -15.67 8.17 13.25
N ASN A 144 -15.17 8.37 14.48
CA ASN A 144 -15.42 7.55 15.66
C ASN A 144 -16.24 8.35 16.69
#